data_AF-A0A7C2XFM1-F1
#
_entry.id   AF-A0A7C2XFM1-F1
#
_cell.length_a   1.000
_cell.length_b   1.000
_cell.length_c   1.000
_cell.angle_alpha   90.00
_cell.angle_beta   90.00
_cell.angle_gamma   90.00
#
_symmetry.space_group_name_H-M   'P 1'
#
loop_
_entity.id
_entity.type
_entity.pdbx_description
1 polymer ?
#
loop_
_entity_poly.entity_id
_entity_poly.type
_entity_poly.pdbx_seq_one_letter_code
_entity_poly.pdbx_strand_id
1 'polypeptide(L)'
;MRKKLTFRTVSLGTEPPIPKTDDLAGWIRENRGRNADLVTYQLEEGLVPQVDAGIGDICTGGRFYGKRWLECLTGIDGRTIVAEPGYLAGPVTADAQDIGVFARGARVALPAPHLLGLEDSYFCDEDEMQDALSAVYRGLMRAMRDSGIAGHVLH
;
A
#
# COMPACT_ATOMS: atom_id res chain seq x y z
N MET A 1 33.58 -29.32 -3.28
CA MET A 1 32.64 -28.27 -3.72
C MET A 1 32.10 -27.55 -2.49
N ARG A 2 32.31 -26.24 -2.39
CA ARG A 2 31.87 -25.43 -1.23
C ARG A 2 30.36 -25.17 -1.37
N LYS A 3 29.55 -25.54 -0.38
CA LYS A 3 28.10 -25.25 -0.36
C LYS A 3 27.90 -23.74 -0.54
N LYS A 4 27.19 -23.32 -1.60
CA LYS A 4 26.72 -21.94 -1.72
C LYS A 4 25.65 -21.73 -0.66
N LEU A 5 25.89 -20.77 0.23
CA LEU A 5 24.88 -20.29 1.18
C LEU A 5 23.95 -19.35 0.40
N THR A 6 22.67 -19.70 0.32
CA THR A 6 21.65 -18.82 -0.24
C THR A 6 21.01 -18.06 0.92
N PHE A 7 21.16 -16.74 0.93
CA PHE A 7 20.50 -15.87 1.90
C PHE A 7 19.15 -15.43 1.36
N ARG A 8 18.13 -15.43 2.23
CA ARG A 8 16.80 -14.92 1.89
C ARG A 8 16.88 -13.40 1.76
N THR A 9 16.52 -12.87 0.61
CA THR A 9 16.42 -11.43 0.36
C THR A 9 14.99 -10.97 0.63
N VAL A 10 14.88 -9.85 1.34
CA VAL A 10 13.61 -9.31 1.84
C VAL A 10 13.56 -7.84 1.50
N SER A 11 12.56 -7.44 0.71
CA SER A 11 12.24 -6.02 0.53
C SER A 11 11.37 -5.55 1.70
N LEU A 12 11.54 -4.30 2.10
CA LEU A 12 10.68 -3.67 3.11
C LEU A 12 9.67 -2.73 2.48
N GLY A 13 9.67 -2.52 1.17
CA GLY A 13 8.87 -1.51 0.48
C GLY A 13 9.73 -0.80 -0.55
N THR A 14 9.13 0.09 -1.34
CA THR A 14 9.86 0.85 -2.36
C THR A 14 9.24 2.23 -2.52
N GLU A 15 10.10 3.24 -2.58
CA GLU A 15 9.70 4.58 -3.01
C GLU A 15 10.21 4.80 -4.44
N PRO A 16 9.38 4.49 -5.46
CA PRO A 16 9.76 4.78 -6.83
C PRO A 16 9.91 6.29 -7.03
N PRO A 17 10.80 6.73 -7.93
CA PRO A 17 10.94 8.14 -8.25
C PRO A 17 9.63 8.69 -8.83
N ILE A 18 9.50 10.02 -8.83
CA ILE A 18 8.41 10.69 -9.53
C ILE A 18 8.46 10.29 -11.01
N PRO A 19 7.36 9.79 -11.61
CA PRO A 19 7.34 9.38 -13.00
C PRO A 19 7.74 10.53 -13.93
N LYS A 20 8.52 10.20 -14.96
CA LYS A 20 8.67 11.11 -16.10
C LYS A 20 7.42 11.02 -16.97
N THR A 21 7.09 12.12 -17.63
CA THR A 21 5.91 12.22 -18.48
C THR A 21 5.88 11.14 -19.56
N ASP A 22 7.03 10.86 -20.20
CA ASP A 22 7.11 9.88 -21.28
C ASP A 22 6.86 8.44 -20.79
N ASP A 23 7.43 8.08 -19.64
CA ASP A 23 7.25 6.77 -19.01
C ASP A 23 5.78 6.55 -18.66
N LEU A 24 5.15 7.55 -18.04
CA LEU A 24 3.74 7.51 -17.69
C LEU A 24 2.83 7.45 -18.94
N ALA A 25 3.15 8.19 -20.01
CA ALA A 25 2.38 8.15 -21.25
C ALA A 25 2.45 6.78 -21.94
N GLY A 26 3.61 6.13 -21.86
CA GLY A 26 3.80 4.74 -22.30
C GLY A 26 2.92 3.79 -21.51
N TRP A 27 3.03 3.83 -20.19
CA TRP A 27 2.26 2.97 -19.28
C TRP A 27 0.74 3.15 -19.44
N ILE A 28 0.25 4.40 -19.57
CA ILE A 28 -1.18 4.68 -19.80
C ILE A 28 -1.65 4.06 -21.12
N ARG A 29 -0.81 4.06 -22.16
CA ARG A 29 -1.15 3.48 -23.47
C ARG A 29 -1.31 1.97 -23.38
N GLU A 30 -0.47 1.32 -22.59
CA GLU A 30 -0.46 -0.13 -22.38
C GLU A 30 -1.60 -0.59 -21.45
N ASN A 31 -2.02 0.27 -20.51
CA ASN A 31 -3.07 -0.01 -19.52
C ASN A 31 -4.44 0.61 -19.86
N ARG A 32 -4.72 0.90 -21.14
CA ARG A 32 -6.00 1.48 -21.55
C ARG A 32 -7.19 0.58 -21.18
N GLY A 33 -8.21 1.18 -20.57
CA GLY A 33 -9.43 0.49 -20.15
C GLY A 33 -9.36 -0.14 -18.77
N ARG A 34 -8.19 -0.10 -18.11
CA ARG A 34 -8.03 -0.44 -16.70
C ARG A 34 -8.32 0.80 -15.84
N ASN A 35 -9.03 0.62 -14.73
CA ASN A 35 -9.17 1.68 -13.74
C ASN A 35 -7.87 1.74 -12.94
N ALA A 36 -7.02 2.71 -13.26
CA ALA A 36 -5.72 2.84 -12.66
C ALA A 36 -5.35 4.32 -12.53
N ASP A 37 -4.56 4.62 -11.50
CA ASP A 37 -4.12 5.96 -11.16
C ASP A 37 -2.60 6.00 -10.93
N LEU A 38 -2.09 7.16 -10.49
CA LEU A 38 -0.66 7.31 -10.20
C LEU A 38 -0.17 6.39 -9.07
N VAL A 39 -1.04 6.05 -8.10
CA VAL A 39 -0.68 5.11 -7.04
C VAL A 39 -0.50 3.71 -7.61
N THR A 40 -1.42 3.30 -8.49
CA THR A 40 -1.37 2.00 -9.19
C THR A 40 -0.07 1.88 -9.99
N TYR A 41 0.29 2.92 -10.74
CA TYR A 41 1.57 2.99 -11.45
C TYR A 41 2.77 2.84 -10.50
N GLN A 42 2.80 3.59 -9.39
CA GLN A 42 3.88 3.53 -8.42
C GLN A 42 4.01 2.15 -7.74
N LEU A 43 2.90 1.46 -7.50
CA LEU A 43 2.93 0.09 -6.97
C LEU A 43 3.61 -0.89 -7.94
N GLU A 44 3.33 -0.78 -9.23
CA GLU A 44 3.96 -1.62 -10.26
C GLU A 44 5.43 -1.30 -10.45
N GLU A 45 5.76 -0.02 -10.61
CA GLU A 45 7.16 0.43 -10.74
C GLU A 45 8.01 0.03 -9.54
N GLY A 46 7.42 -0.02 -8.35
CA GLY A 46 8.10 -0.50 -7.14
C GLY A 46 8.46 -1.98 -7.21
N LEU A 47 7.69 -2.80 -7.94
CA LEU A 47 7.90 -4.25 -8.05
C LEU A 47 8.91 -4.63 -9.12
N VAL A 48 8.92 -3.94 -10.27
CA VAL A 48 9.80 -4.24 -11.42
C VAL A 48 11.25 -4.51 -11.02
N PRO A 49 11.97 -3.61 -10.33
CA PRO A 49 13.38 -3.83 -10.00
C PRO A 49 13.61 -4.99 -9.01
N GLN A 50 12.61 -5.31 -8.18
CA GLN A 50 12.70 -6.41 -7.22
C GLN A 50 12.54 -7.77 -7.91
N VAL A 51 11.64 -7.85 -8.90
CA VAL A 51 11.44 -9.03 -9.72
C VAL A 51 12.69 -9.29 -10.57
N ASP A 52 13.21 -8.25 -11.23
CA ASP A 52 14.43 -8.34 -12.05
C ASP A 52 15.66 -8.77 -11.23
N ALA A 53 15.76 -8.30 -9.99
CA ALA A 53 16.84 -8.68 -9.07
C ALA A 53 16.65 -10.06 -8.40
N GLY A 54 15.50 -10.73 -8.61
CA GLY A 54 15.20 -12.02 -7.99
C GLY A 54 15.08 -11.96 -6.47
N ILE A 55 14.50 -10.88 -5.93
CA ILE A 55 14.25 -10.74 -4.49
C ILE A 55 13.24 -11.81 -4.03
N GLY A 56 13.56 -12.51 -2.93
CA GLY A 56 12.74 -13.61 -2.43
C GLY A 56 11.39 -13.15 -1.89
N ASP A 57 11.39 -12.20 -0.95
CA ASP A 57 10.15 -11.61 -0.42
C ASP A 57 9.99 -10.17 -0.94
N ILE A 58 9.35 -10.05 -2.09
CA ILE A 58 9.03 -8.75 -2.68
C ILE A 58 8.01 -7.98 -1.84
N CYS A 59 8.12 -6.65 -1.87
CA CYS A 59 7.26 -5.75 -1.13
C CYS A 59 7.13 -4.42 -1.87
N THR A 60 5.93 -4.01 -2.26
CA THR A 60 5.67 -2.71 -2.89
C THR A 60 4.90 -1.78 -1.97
N GLY A 61 4.74 -0.52 -2.34
CA GLY A 61 4.19 0.52 -1.47
C GLY A 61 5.26 1.17 -0.61
N GLY A 62 4.82 2.12 0.21
CA GLY A 62 5.68 3.04 0.94
C GLY A 62 4.87 4.20 1.47
N ARG A 63 5.50 5.38 1.63
CA ARG A 63 4.80 6.58 2.11
C ARG A 63 3.79 7.08 1.09
N PHE A 64 4.08 6.97 -0.21
CA PHE A 64 3.14 7.35 -1.27
C PHE A 64 1.79 6.64 -1.15
N TYR A 65 1.80 5.39 -0.64
CA TYR A 65 0.60 4.57 -0.49
C TYR A 65 -0.33 5.07 0.62
N GLY A 66 0.15 5.98 1.48
CA GLY A 66 -0.69 6.71 2.43
C GLY A 66 -1.84 7.47 1.77
N LYS A 67 -1.69 7.91 0.51
CA LYS A 67 -2.79 8.55 -0.24
C LYS A 67 -3.98 7.61 -0.40
N ARG A 68 -3.71 6.37 -0.84
CA ARG A 68 -4.73 5.34 -0.99
C ARG A 68 -5.36 4.95 0.35
N TRP A 69 -4.58 4.98 1.42
CA TRP A 69 -5.10 4.75 2.77
C TRP A 69 -6.11 5.82 3.16
N LEU A 70 -5.75 7.09 3.01
CA LEU A 70 -6.64 8.21 3.31
C LEU A 70 -7.93 8.16 2.48
N GLU A 71 -7.84 7.79 1.20
CA GLU A 71 -9.02 7.58 0.33
C GLU A 71 -9.97 6.49 0.84
N CYS A 72 -9.43 5.51 1.58
CA CYS A 72 -10.24 4.43 2.14
C CYS A 72 -10.87 4.77 3.48
N LEU A 73 -10.41 5.81 4.18
CA LEU A 73 -10.94 6.16 5.49
C LEU A 73 -12.24 6.95 5.37
N THR A 74 -13.22 6.62 6.22
CA THR A 74 -14.45 7.39 6.39
C THR A 74 -14.48 8.06 7.75
N GLY A 75 -15.27 9.12 7.93
CA GLY A 75 -15.29 9.89 9.18
C GLY A 75 -14.17 10.93 9.30
N ILE A 76 -13.50 11.20 8.17
CA ILE A 76 -12.39 12.16 8.07
C ILE A 76 -12.77 13.28 7.10
N ASP A 77 -12.56 14.53 7.51
CA ASP A 77 -12.60 15.70 6.64
C ASP A 77 -11.17 16.22 6.44
N GLY A 78 -10.63 16.06 5.22
CA GLY A 78 -9.24 16.35 4.90
C GLY A 78 -8.25 15.48 5.70
N ARG A 79 -7.77 16.00 6.83
CA ARG A 79 -6.88 15.31 7.77
C ARG A 79 -7.42 15.28 9.20
N THR A 80 -8.65 15.72 9.42
CA THR A 80 -9.24 15.79 10.76
C THR A 80 -10.30 14.71 10.91
N ILE A 81 -10.20 13.91 11.97
CA ILE A 81 -11.21 12.94 12.37
C ILE A 81 -12.37 13.73 13.00
N VAL A 82 -13.54 13.66 12.35
CA VAL A 82 -14.75 14.42 12.73
C VAL A 82 -15.91 13.52 13.16
N ALA A 83 -15.76 12.21 12.97
CA ALA A 83 -16.70 11.17 13.37
C ALA A 83 -15.94 9.84 13.55
N GLU A 84 -16.62 8.81 14.06
CA GLU A 84 -16.09 7.46 14.18
C GLU A 84 -15.43 6.98 12.87
N PRO A 85 -14.12 6.67 12.87
CA PRO A 85 -13.42 6.20 11.70
C PRO A 85 -13.96 4.86 11.20
N GLY A 86 -14.26 4.81 9.91
CA GLY A 86 -14.62 3.59 9.19
C GLY A 86 -13.72 3.38 7.98
N TYR A 87 -14.07 2.40 7.13
CA TYR A 87 -13.31 2.16 5.91
C TYR A 87 -14.11 1.64 4.71
N LEU A 88 -13.61 1.98 3.52
CA LEU A 88 -14.02 1.44 2.23
C LEU A 88 -12.89 0.56 1.69
N ALA A 89 -13.10 -0.75 1.63
CA ALA A 89 -12.05 -1.69 1.21
C ALA A 89 -11.79 -1.71 -0.31
N GLY A 90 -12.74 -1.23 -1.12
CA GLY A 90 -12.71 -1.34 -2.59
C GLY A 90 -11.36 -0.94 -3.22
N PRO A 91 -10.84 0.27 -2.95
CA PRO A 91 -9.58 0.72 -3.55
C PRO A 91 -8.37 -0.16 -3.20
N VAL A 92 -8.20 -0.56 -1.93
CA VAL A 92 -7.06 -1.44 -1.55
C VAL A 92 -7.22 -2.88 -2.05
N THR A 93 -8.46 -3.36 -2.20
CA THR A 93 -8.70 -4.68 -2.79
C THR A 93 -8.38 -4.72 -4.28
N ALA A 94 -8.67 -3.63 -5.01
CA ALA A 94 -8.30 -3.51 -6.42
C ALA A 94 -6.77 -3.51 -6.59
N ASP A 95 -6.05 -2.72 -5.78
CA ASP A 95 -4.58 -2.73 -5.81
C ASP A 95 -4.01 -4.11 -5.47
N ALA A 96 -4.57 -4.79 -4.47
CA ALA A 96 -4.14 -6.12 -4.06
C ALA A 96 -4.28 -7.15 -5.21
N GLN A 97 -5.37 -7.08 -5.96
CA GLN A 97 -5.61 -7.94 -7.12
C GLN A 97 -4.60 -7.64 -8.24
N ASP A 98 -4.39 -6.36 -8.53
CA ASP A 98 -3.45 -5.90 -9.55
C ASP A 98 -2.00 -6.31 -9.22
N ILE A 99 -1.58 -6.11 -7.97
CA ILE A 99 -0.30 -6.59 -7.46
C ILE A 99 -0.20 -8.11 -7.59
N GLY A 100 -1.27 -8.85 -7.27
CA GLY A 100 -1.30 -10.30 -7.35
C GLY A 100 -1.17 -10.86 -8.78
N VAL A 101 -1.67 -10.12 -9.77
CA VAL A 101 -1.46 -10.43 -11.20
C VAL A 101 0.00 -10.23 -11.60
N PHE A 102 0.62 -9.15 -11.12
CA PHE A 102 2.01 -8.81 -11.44
C PHE A 102 3.01 -9.73 -10.73
N ALA A 103 2.86 -9.91 -9.42
CA ALA A 103 3.77 -10.69 -8.62
C ALA A 103 3.07 -11.39 -7.44
N ARG A 104 2.82 -12.69 -7.63
CA ARG A 104 2.18 -13.54 -6.63
C ARG A 104 3.00 -13.58 -5.33
N GLY A 105 2.31 -13.45 -4.20
CA GLY A 105 2.94 -13.53 -2.88
C GLY A 105 3.64 -12.23 -2.45
N ALA A 106 3.41 -11.13 -3.17
CA ALA A 106 3.90 -9.83 -2.76
C ALA A 106 3.32 -9.38 -1.42
N ARG A 107 4.13 -8.63 -0.69
CA ARG A 107 3.73 -7.88 0.50
C ARG A 107 3.51 -6.43 0.16
N VAL A 108 2.83 -5.72 1.04
CA VAL A 108 2.57 -4.29 0.88
C VAL A 108 3.09 -3.49 2.07
N ALA A 109 3.89 -2.49 1.77
CA ALA A 109 4.40 -1.48 2.66
C ALA A 109 3.42 -0.30 2.73
N LEU A 110 3.13 0.17 3.94
CA LEU A 110 2.24 1.28 4.18
C LEU A 110 2.68 2.10 5.40
N PRO A 111 2.31 3.39 5.48
CA PRO A 111 2.61 4.21 6.65
C PRO A 111 1.83 3.74 7.88
N ALA A 112 2.47 3.76 9.04
CA ALA A 112 1.82 3.63 10.33
C ALA A 112 0.75 4.72 10.55
N PRO A 113 -0.29 4.48 11.37
CA PRO A 113 -1.39 5.43 11.56
C PRO A 113 -0.92 6.86 11.90
N HIS A 114 0.06 7.00 12.79
CA HIS A 114 0.61 8.30 13.19
C HIS A 114 1.32 9.06 12.05
N LEU A 115 1.78 8.37 11.00
CA LEU A 115 2.39 9.00 9.82
C LEU A 115 1.38 9.48 8.79
N LEU A 116 0.09 9.14 8.94
CA LEU A 116 -0.97 9.70 8.11
C LEU A 116 -1.26 11.17 8.45
N GLY A 117 -0.71 11.69 9.55
CA GLY A 117 -0.90 13.08 9.97
C GLY A 117 -2.38 13.41 10.16
N LEU A 118 -3.09 12.51 10.85
CA LEU A 118 -4.48 12.71 11.23
C LEU A 118 -4.54 13.51 12.54
N GLU A 119 -5.44 14.48 12.59
CA GLU A 119 -5.76 15.26 13.78
C GLU A 119 -7.09 14.79 14.36
N ASP A 120 -7.19 14.73 15.68
CA ASP A 120 -8.41 14.31 16.35
C ASP A 120 -9.25 15.50 16.83
N SER A 121 -10.50 15.55 16.38
CA SER A 121 -11.53 16.49 16.87
C SER A 121 -12.76 15.79 17.42
N TYR A 122 -12.79 14.45 17.40
CA TYR A 122 -13.96 13.64 17.72
C TYR A 122 -13.81 12.92 19.06
N PHE A 123 -12.71 12.20 19.27
CA PHE A 123 -12.49 11.43 20.49
C PHE A 123 -12.01 12.32 21.64
N CYS A 124 -11.13 13.27 21.33
CA CYS A 124 -10.37 14.05 22.31
C CYS A 124 -9.62 13.17 23.33
N ASP A 125 -9.32 11.93 22.94
CA ASP A 125 -8.64 10.89 23.70
C ASP A 125 -7.75 10.11 22.73
N GLU A 126 -6.45 10.07 23.04
CA GLU A 126 -5.45 9.46 22.15
C GLU A 126 -5.60 7.93 22.10
N ASP A 127 -5.94 7.29 23.22
CA ASP A 127 -6.06 5.83 23.29
C ASP A 127 -7.29 5.37 22.50
N GLU A 128 -8.43 6.07 22.64
CA GLU A 128 -9.64 5.76 21.89
C GLU A 128 -9.45 5.97 20.38
N MET A 129 -8.78 7.06 19.98
CA MET A 129 -8.41 7.29 18.58
C MET A 129 -7.50 6.17 18.05
N GLN A 130 -6.48 5.77 18.80
CA GLN A 130 -5.54 4.73 18.38
C GLN A 130 -6.23 3.36 18.23
N ASP A 131 -7.15 3.02 19.12
CA ASP A 131 -7.94 1.79 19.06
C ASP A 131 -8.85 1.78 17.83
N ALA A 132 -9.56 2.88 17.56
CA ALA A 132 -10.41 3.02 16.38
C ALA A 132 -9.60 2.90 15.07
N LEU A 133 -8.48 3.62 14.94
CA LEU A 133 -7.61 3.54 13.77
C LEU A 133 -7.00 2.15 13.60
N SER A 134 -6.62 1.48 14.69
CA SER A 134 -6.10 0.11 14.66
C SER A 134 -7.16 -0.88 14.16
N ALA A 135 -8.43 -0.69 14.55
CA ALA A 135 -9.53 -1.50 14.06
C ALA A 135 -9.73 -1.32 12.54
N VAL A 136 -9.65 -0.09 12.04
CA VAL A 136 -9.72 0.22 10.60
C VAL A 136 -8.55 -0.40 9.83
N TYR A 137 -7.32 -0.19 10.29
CA TYR A 137 -6.11 -0.76 9.69
C TYR A 137 -6.21 -2.29 9.59
N ARG A 138 -6.65 -2.95 10.66
CA ARG A 138 -6.89 -4.39 10.68
C ARG A 138 -7.90 -4.82 9.61
N GLY A 139 -8.98 -4.05 9.42
CA GLY A 139 -10.00 -4.30 8.41
C GLY A 139 -9.46 -4.21 6.99
N LEU A 140 -8.78 -3.12 6.65
CA LEU A 140 -8.18 -2.90 5.34
C LEU A 140 -7.09 -3.94 5.02
N MET A 141 -6.17 -4.19 5.95
CA MET A 141 -5.12 -5.22 5.78
C MET A 141 -5.70 -6.62 5.62
N ARG A 142 -6.82 -6.92 6.28
CA ARG A 142 -7.52 -8.20 6.10
C ARG A 142 -8.10 -8.29 4.69
N ALA A 143 -8.77 -7.24 4.22
CA ALA A 143 -9.32 -7.21 2.86
C ALA A 143 -8.26 -7.42 1.78
N MET A 144 -7.07 -6.84 1.96
CA MET A 144 -5.94 -7.08 1.05
C MET A 144 -5.41 -8.51 1.10
N ARG A 145 -5.29 -9.11 2.30
CA ARG A 145 -4.89 -10.53 2.41
C ARG A 145 -5.90 -11.45 1.75
N ASP A 146 -7.19 -11.19 1.98
CA ASP A 146 -8.28 -11.94 1.36
C ASP A 146 -8.26 -11.78 -0.18
N SER A 147 -7.63 -10.71 -0.69
CA SER A 147 -7.40 -10.43 -2.11
C SER A 147 -6.04 -10.91 -2.64
N GLY A 148 -5.23 -11.60 -1.83
CA GLY A 148 -4.00 -12.28 -2.28
C GLY A 148 -2.66 -11.67 -1.82
N ILE A 149 -2.67 -10.59 -1.04
CA ILE A 149 -1.44 -10.04 -0.45
C ILE A 149 -0.91 -10.96 0.66
N ALA A 150 0.37 -11.30 0.63
CA ALA A 150 0.97 -12.25 1.55
C ALA A 150 1.23 -11.67 2.96
N GLY A 151 1.32 -10.35 3.08
CA GLY A 151 1.65 -9.68 4.33
C GLY A 151 1.84 -8.19 4.17
N HIS A 152 2.05 -7.52 5.29
CA HIS A 152 2.16 -6.07 5.35
C HIS A 152 3.43 -5.66 6.08
N VAL A 153 4.01 -4.53 5.69
CA VAL A 153 5.09 -3.85 6.40
C VAL A 153 4.58 -2.47 6.81
N LEU A 154 4.66 -2.15 8.10
CA LEU A 154 4.31 -0.84 8.65
C LEU A 154 5.59 -0.02 8.81
N HIS A 155 5.60 1.18 8.25
CA HIS A 155 6.72 2.13 8.33
C HIS A 155 6.39 3.34 9.17
#